data_AF-G5E270-F1
#
_entry.id   AF-G5E270-F1
#
_cell.length_a   1.000
_cell.length_b   1.000
_cell.length_c   1.000
_cell.angle_alpha   90.00
_cell.angle_beta   90.00
_cell.angle_gamma   90.00
#
_symmetry.space_group_name_H-M   'P 1'
#
loop_
_entity.id
_entity.type
_entity.pdbx_description
1 polymer ?
#
loop_
_entity_poly.entity_id
_entity_poly.type
_entity_poly.pdbx_seq_one_letter_code
_entity_poly.pdbx_strand_id
1 'polypeptide(L)'
;NRQQYGLELIASENFASCAVLQALGSCLNNKYSEGYPGQRYYGGTEFVDEMERLCQKRALTHGFMTDKKISATSIFFESMPYKVNPDTGYIDYDGLAENARLFHPKLIIAGVSCYSRNLDY
;
A
#
# COMPACT_ATOMS: atom_id res chain seq x y z
N ASN A 1 -3.71 19.60 20.79
CA ASN A 1 -4.01 21.01 20.44
C ASN A 1 -4.02 21.26 18.92
N ARG A 2 -2.93 21.10 18.15
CA ARG A 2 -2.93 21.38 16.69
C ARG A 2 -4.06 20.67 15.92
N GLN A 3 -4.11 19.34 16.00
CA GLN A 3 -5.09 18.50 15.29
C GLN A 3 -6.54 18.67 15.77
N GLN A 4 -6.75 19.25 16.97
CA GLN A 4 -8.09 19.41 17.55
C GLN A 4 -8.79 20.68 17.03
N TYR A 5 -8.01 21.71 16.68
CA TYR A 5 -8.51 23.01 16.25
C TYR A 5 -8.21 23.32 14.78
N GLY A 6 -7.44 22.45 14.10
CA GLY A 6 -7.16 22.54 12.66
C GLY A 6 -8.16 21.75 11.83
N LEU A 7 -8.51 22.27 10.66
CA LEU A 7 -9.25 21.53 9.64
C LEU A 7 -8.24 20.80 8.74
N GLU A 8 -8.04 19.50 9.00
CA GLU A 8 -7.15 18.67 8.18
C GLU A 8 -7.89 18.24 6.90
N LEU A 9 -7.57 18.89 5.78
CA LEU A 9 -8.18 18.64 4.46
C LEU A 9 -7.28 17.84 3.51
N ILE A 10 -6.19 17.27 4.03
CA ILE A 10 -5.27 16.45 3.24
C ILE A 10 -5.91 15.07 3.02
N ALA A 11 -6.17 14.72 1.76
CA ALA A 11 -6.94 13.51 1.39
C ALA A 11 -6.34 12.18 1.91
N SER A 12 -5.03 12.14 2.19
CA SER A 12 -4.33 10.97 2.71
C SER A 12 -4.18 10.96 4.23
N GLU A 13 -4.53 12.03 4.92
CA GLU A 13 -4.46 12.07 6.38
C GLU A 13 -5.72 11.49 7.02
N ASN A 14 -5.56 10.91 8.20
CA ASN A 14 -6.66 10.36 8.98
C ASN A 14 -6.26 10.22 10.46
N PHE A 15 -7.24 9.98 11.33
CA PHE A 15 -7.04 9.76 12.76
C PHE A 15 -7.22 8.28 13.09
N ALA A 16 -6.14 7.64 13.56
CA ALA A 16 -6.20 6.26 14.04
C ALA A 16 -7.03 6.17 15.33
N SER A 17 -7.76 5.05 15.48
CA SER A 17 -8.53 4.81 16.71
C SER A 17 -7.61 4.58 17.93
N CYS A 18 -8.11 4.89 19.12
CA CYS A 18 -7.37 4.63 20.36
C CYS A 18 -6.94 3.17 20.51
N ALA A 19 -7.77 2.23 20.06
CA ALA A 19 -7.45 0.80 20.11
C ALA A 19 -6.21 0.45 19.26
N VAL A 20 -6.06 1.05 18.08
CA VAL A 20 -4.87 0.87 17.23
C VAL A 20 -3.64 1.45 17.91
N LEU A 21 -3.75 2.65 18.50
CA LEU A 21 -2.64 3.30 19.19
C LEU A 21 -2.20 2.54 20.45
N GLN A 22 -3.14 1.96 21.19
CA GLN A 22 -2.86 1.10 22.35
C GLN A 22 -2.12 -0.18 21.94
N ALA A 23 -2.52 -0.80 20.82
CA ALA A 23 -1.83 -1.97 20.30
C ALA A 23 -0.38 -1.64 19.89
N LEU A 24 -0.16 -0.49 19.26
CA LEU A 24 1.18 0.00 18.90
C LEU A 24 2.08 0.23 20.11
N GLY A 25 1.52 0.63 21.25
CA GLY A 25 2.25 0.81 22.52
C GLY A 25 2.42 -0.45 23.37
N SER A 26 2.01 -1.62 22.88
CA SER A 26 2.07 -2.87 23.63
C SER A 26 3.49 -3.45 23.72
N CYS A 27 3.65 -4.47 24.57
CA CYS A 27 4.91 -5.21 24.74
C CYS A 27 5.36 -5.98 23.48
N LEU A 28 4.53 -6.06 22.44
CA LEU A 28 4.86 -6.74 21.18
C LEU A 28 6.07 -6.11 20.47
N ASN A 29 6.36 -4.83 20.72
CA ASN A 29 7.58 -4.18 20.20
C ASN A 29 8.88 -4.83 20.71
N ASN A 30 8.82 -5.58 21.82
CA ASN A 30 10.00 -6.19 22.42
C ASN A 30 10.36 -7.54 21.77
N LYS A 31 9.46 -8.10 20.94
CA LYS A 31 9.66 -9.44 20.40
C LYS A 31 10.25 -9.39 18.99
N TYR A 32 11.39 -10.07 18.85
CA TYR A 32 12.00 -10.35 17.57
C TYR A 32 11.47 -11.69 17.02
N SER A 33 10.94 -11.70 15.78
CA SER A 33 10.26 -12.85 15.19
C SER A 33 10.53 -12.98 13.69
N GLU A 34 11.80 -12.95 13.30
CA GLU A 34 12.20 -13.12 11.89
C GLU A 34 11.70 -14.46 11.32
N GLY A 35 11.38 -14.44 10.02
CA GLY A 35 10.72 -15.54 9.32
C GLY A 35 9.20 -15.35 9.26
N TYR A 36 8.47 -16.41 8.94
CA TYR A 36 7.00 -16.42 8.87
C TYR A 36 6.41 -17.40 9.90
N PRO A 37 5.10 -17.31 10.21
CA PRO A 37 4.48 -18.22 11.17
C PRO A 37 4.74 -19.69 10.82
N GLY A 38 5.25 -20.46 11.78
CA GLY A 38 5.67 -21.86 11.58
C GLY A 38 7.08 -22.07 11.00
N GLN A 39 7.75 -21.03 10.51
CA GLN A 39 9.15 -21.04 10.05
C GLN A 39 9.90 -19.82 10.60
N ARG A 40 10.06 -19.77 11.92
CA ARG A 40 10.76 -18.68 12.62
C ARG A 40 12.20 -19.04 12.88
N TYR A 41 13.08 -18.04 12.83
CA TYR A 41 14.49 -18.19 13.20
C TYR A 41 14.69 -18.24 14.73
N TYR A 42 13.76 -17.68 15.51
CA TYR A 42 13.84 -17.59 16.97
C TYR A 42 12.62 -18.23 17.64
N GLY A 43 12.82 -18.80 18.83
CA GLY A 43 11.76 -19.43 19.65
C GLY A 43 10.92 -18.44 20.45
N GLY A 44 9.84 -18.92 21.08
CA GLY A 44 8.94 -18.12 21.92
C GLY A 44 8.06 -17.15 21.12
N THR A 45 7.63 -17.56 19.93
CA THR A 45 6.86 -16.77 18.95
C THR A 45 5.39 -17.20 18.86
N GLU A 46 4.91 -18.05 19.77
CA GLU A 46 3.58 -18.67 19.74
C GLU A 46 2.47 -17.63 19.63
N PHE A 47 2.52 -16.60 20.49
CA PHE A 47 1.54 -15.51 20.50
C PHE A 47 1.69 -14.55 19.31
N VAL A 48 2.92 -14.35 18.81
CA VAL A 48 3.16 -13.50 17.64
C VAL A 48 2.65 -14.17 16.37
N ASP A 49 2.83 -15.48 16.25
CA ASP A 49 2.34 -16.29 15.14
C ASP A 49 0.80 -16.32 15.12
N GLU A 50 0.15 -16.43 16.28
CA GLU A 50 -1.31 -16.32 16.37
C GLU A 50 -1.79 -14.94 15.89
N MET A 51 -1.15 -13.87 16.37
CA MET A 51 -1.47 -12.51 15.96
C MET A 51 -1.27 -12.30 14.45
N GLU A 52 -0.14 -12.75 13.88
CA GLU A 52 0.15 -12.57 12.46
C GLU A 52 -0.84 -13.34 11.58
N ARG A 53 -1.17 -14.59 11.94
CA ARG A 53 -2.20 -15.36 11.24
C ARG A 53 -3.58 -14.72 11.34
N LEU A 54 -3.94 -14.16 12.50
CA LEU A 54 -5.19 -13.43 12.67
C LEU A 54 -5.23 -12.17 11.79
N CYS A 55 -4.12 -11.43 11.72
CA CYS A 55 -3.97 -10.27 10.85
C CYS A 55 -4.13 -10.65 9.38
N GLN A 56 -3.42 -11.68 8.91
CA GLN A 56 -3.52 -12.20 7.54
C GLN A 56 -4.96 -12.65 7.22
N LYS A 57 -5.61 -13.38 8.12
CA LYS A 57 -6.99 -13.83 7.95
C LYS A 57 -7.96 -12.65 7.81
N ARG A 58 -7.83 -11.61 8.65
CA ARG A 58 -8.68 -10.41 8.58
C ARG A 58 -8.38 -9.57 7.34
N ALA A 59 -7.11 -9.51 6.94
CA ALA A 59 -6.71 -8.87 5.70
C ALA A 59 -7.40 -9.54 4.51
N LEU A 60 -7.43 -10.87 4.41
CA LEU A 60 -8.12 -11.56 3.31
C LEU A 60 -9.64 -11.34 3.29
N THR A 61 -10.27 -11.06 4.44
CA THR A 61 -11.73 -10.81 4.51
C THR A 61 -12.14 -9.40 4.07
N HIS A 62 -11.24 -8.42 4.14
CA HIS A 62 -11.56 -6.99 3.91
C HIS A 62 -10.57 -6.26 3.00
N GLY A 63 -9.46 -6.90 2.66
CA GLY A 63 -8.34 -6.35 1.92
C GLY A 63 -8.01 -7.25 0.75
N PHE A 64 -8.01 -6.65 -0.44
CA PHE A 64 -7.33 -7.23 -1.59
C PHE A 64 -5.82 -7.18 -1.33
N MET A 65 -5.13 -8.31 -1.57
CA MET A 65 -3.68 -8.41 -1.50
C MET A 65 -3.05 -7.50 -2.56
N THR A 66 -2.20 -6.58 -2.13
CA THR A 66 -1.32 -5.79 -2.99
C THR A 66 0.09 -5.79 -2.41
N ASP A 67 1.05 -6.32 -3.17
CA ASP A 67 2.45 -6.46 -2.77
C ASP A 67 3.25 -5.16 -2.94
N LYS A 68 3.33 -4.42 -1.82
CA LYS A 68 4.42 -3.52 -1.37
C LYS A 68 4.94 -2.37 -2.25
N LYS A 69 5.67 -1.50 -1.54
CA LYS A 69 6.06 -0.11 -1.81
C LYS A 69 7.52 0.05 -2.26
N ILE A 70 7.82 1.31 -2.62
CA ILE A 70 9.09 2.08 -2.49
C ILE A 70 9.66 2.37 -3.88
N SER A 71 9.77 3.64 -4.27
CA SER A 71 10.47 4.02 -5.51
C SER A 71 11.99 3.83 -5.36
N ALA A 72 12.42 2.58 -5.30
CA ALA A 72 13.69 2.08 -5.84
C ALA A 72 13.47 1.52 -7.26
N THR A 73 12.21 1.47 -7.71
CA THR A 73 11.81 0.87 -8.99
C THR A 73 12.53 1.52 -10.17
N SER A 74 12.70 2.84 -10.19
CA SER A 74 13.38 3.54 -11.29
C SER A 74 14.91 3.45 -11.25
N ILE A 75 15.51 2.93 -10.16
CA ILE A 75 16.95 2.62 -10.09
C ILE A 75 17.22 1.21 -10.64
N PHE A 76 16.31 0.27 -10.40
CA PHE A 76 16.48 -1.15 -10.75
C PHE A 76 15.69 -1.59 -11.99
N PHE A 77 14.74 -0.78 -12.46
CA PHE A 77 13.86 -1.09 -13.58
C PHE A 77 13.69 0.15 -14.46
N GLU A 78 13.61 -0.07 -15.78
CA GLU A 78 13.22 0.96 -16.72
C GLU A 78 11.72 1.24 -16.58
N SER A 79 11.37 2.47 -16.20
CA SER A 79 9.99 2.90 -16.01
C SER A 79 9.62 3.99 -17.01
N MET A 80 8.47 3.84 -17.68
CA MET A 80 7.90 4.86 -18.54
C MET A 80 6.55 5.33 -17.98
N PRO A 81 6.36 6.63 -17.70
CA PRO A 81 5.10 7.14 -17.20
C PRO A 81 4.06 7.25 -18.32
N TYR A 82 2.80 7.03 -17.97
CA TYR A 82 1.64 7.40 -18.79
C TYR A 82 0.98 8.66 -18.23
N LYS A 83 0.20 9.36 -19.06
CA LYS A 83 -0.32 10.70 -18.77
C LYS A 83 -1.85 10.76 -18.79
N VAL A 84 -2.37 11.88 -18.32
CA VAL A 84 -3.77 12.28 -18.48
C VAL A 84 -3.93 13.19 -19.68
N ASN A 85 -5.09 13.15 -20.31
CA ASN A 85 -5.50 14.14 -21.30
C ASN A 85 -5.71 15.48 -20.57
N PRO A 86 -5.01 16.57 -20.95
CA PRO A 86 -5.05 17.84 -20.22
C PRO A 86 -6.40 18.57 -20.33
N ASP A 87 -7.18 18.30 -21.37
CA ASP A 87 -8.48 18.96 -21.61
C ASP A 87 -9.61 18.28 -20.82
N THR A 88 -9.57 16.95 -20.72
CA THR A 88 -10.62 16.18 -20.04
C THR A 88 -10.27 15.81 -18.60
N GLY A 89 -8.98 15.81 -18.26
CA GLY A 89 -8.45 15.38 -16.97
C GLY A 89 -8.50 13.87 -16.74
N TYR A 90 -8.89 13.06 -17.73
CA TYR A 90 -8.91 11.60 -17.64
C TYR A 90 -7.58 10.98 -18.09
N ILE A 91 -7.26 9.78 -17.60
CA ILE A 91 -6.13 9.00 -18.11
C ILE A 91 -6.31 8.77 -19.62
N ASP A 92 -5.24 9.03 -20.39
CA ASP A 92 -5.20 8.76 -21.83
C ASP A 92 -4.90 7.28 -22.06
N TYR A 93 -5.94 6.45 -22.04
CA TYR A 93 -5.82 5.00 -22.22
C TYR A 93 -5.39 4.62 -23.64
N ASP A 94 -5.77 5.40 -24.66
CA ASP A 94 -5.36 5.17 -26.03
C ASP A 94 -3.86 5.40 -26.19
N GLY A 95 -3.35 6.52 -25.66
CA GLY A 95 -1.93 6.80 -25.61
C GLY A 95 -1.14 5.80 -24.75
N LEU A 96 -1.72 5.32 -23.64
CA LEU A 96 -1.13 4.24 -22.84
C LEU A 96 -1.00 2.94 -23.67
N ALA A 97 -2.04 2.55 -24.41
CA ALA A 97 -2.06 1.33 -25.21
C ALA A 97 -1.04 1.39 -26.36
N GLU A 98 -0.91 2.53 -27.03
CA GLU A 98 0.11 2.74 -28.08
C GLU A 98 1.52 2.62 -27.50
N ASN A 99 1.79 3.35 -26.41
CA ASN A 99 3.09 3.34 -25.75
C ASN A 99 3.46 1.97 -25.18
N ALA A 100 2.49 1.21 -24.66
CA ALA A 100 2.73 -0.16 -24.18
C ALA A 100 3.17 -1.11 -25.30
N ARG A 101 2.68 -0.92 -26.53
CA ARG A 101 3.14 -1.72 -27.69
C ARG A 101 4.57 -1.37 -28.10
N LEU A 102 5.01 -0.13 -27.90
CA LEU A 102 6.37 0.31 -28.25
C LEU A 102 7.38 -0.06 -27.15
N PHE A 103 7.00 0.13 -25.89
CA PHE A 103 7.86 -0.07 -24.73
C PHE A 103 7.87 -1.51 -24.20
N HIS A 104 6.86 -2.33 -24.57
CA HIS A 104 6.70 -3.72 -24.13
C HIS A 104 6.86 -3.90 -22.60
N PRO A 105 6.07 -3.21 -21.77
CA PRO A 105 6.20 -3.29 -20.32
C PRO A 105 5.87 -4.71 -19.83
N LYS A 106 6.67 -5.21 -18.88
CA LYS A 106 6.40 -6.49 -18.21
C LYS A 106 5.32 -6.36 -17.11
N LEU A 107 5.00 -5.13 -16.70
CA LEU A 107 4.02 -4.81 -15.67
C LEU A 107 3.49 -3.39 -15.91
N ILE A 108 2.17 -3.19 -15.79
CA ILE A 108 1.53 -1.88 -15.79
C ILE A 108 0.90 -1.64 -14.41
N ILE A 109 1.10 -0.44 -13.86
CA ILE A 109 0.56 -0.06 -12.54
C ILE A 109 -0.71 0.75 -12.75
N ALA A 110 -1.85 0.27 -12.26
CA ALA A 110 -3.13 0.98 -12.22
C ALA A 110 -3.40 1.47 -10.78
N GLY A 111 -2.84 2.63 -10.41
CA GLY A 111 -2.97 3.22 -9.08
C GLY A 111 -2.57 4.68 -9.04
N VAL A 112 -3.30 5.49 -8.28
CA VAL A 112 -3.24 6.96 -8.33
C VAL A 112 -3.30 7.55 -6.92
N SER A 113 -2.54 8.61 -6.66
CA SER A 113 -2.58 9.35 -5.38
C SER A 113 -3.51 10.57 -5.43
N CYS A 114 -3.68 11.19 -6.60
CA CYS A 114 -4.50 12.38 -6.79
C CYS A 114 -5.24 12.29 -8.14
N TYR A 115 -6.28 11.47 -8.19
CA TYR A 115 -7.16 11.33 -9.35
C TYR A 115 -8.57 11.04 -8.83
N SER A 116 -9.55 11.85 -9.24
CA SER A 116 -10.89 11.87 -8.66
C SER A 116 -11.88 10.92 -9.34
N ARG A 117 -11.40 10.14 -10.32
CA ARG A 117 -12.21 9.21 -11.10
C ARG A 117 -11.77 7.78 -10.84
N ASN A 118 -12.69 6.85 -11.08
CA ASN A 118 -12.36 5.44 -11.05
C ASN A 118 -11.39 5.10 -12.19
N LEU A 119 -10.51 4.13 -11.94
CA LEU A 119 -9.69 3.53 -12.98
C LEU A 119 -10.52 2.51 -13.76
N ASP A 120 -10.21 2.38 -15.05
CA ASP A 120 -10.77 1.35 -15.92
C ASP A 120 -9.81 0.15 -15.89
N TYR A 121 -10.24 -0.94 -15.23
CA TYR A 121 -9.41 -2.10 -14.87
C TYR A 121 -9.53 -3.25 -15.88
#